data_AF-A0A7R8CR25-F1
#
_entry.id   AF-A0A7R8CR25-F1
#
_cell.length_a   1.000
_cell.length_b   1.000
_cell.length_c   1.000
_cell.angle_alpha   90.00
_cell.angle_beta   90.00
_cell.angle_gamma   90.00
#
_symmetry.space_group_name_H-M   'P 1'
#
loop_
_entity.id
_entity.type
_entity.pdbx_description
1 polymer ?
#
loop_
_entity_poly.entity_id
_entity_poly.type
_entity_poly.pdbx_seq_one_letter_code
_entity_poly.pdbx_strand_id
1 'polypeptide(L)'
;MGYEKEEYERDIHDQGPLLGKSGKLMDEEREKQLAYEYLCRLEEVRRWVESCIHESLPSPTEFESQLRNGILLAKLAHFFAPEVVSLKRIFDPLGEKYEESGLHFRHTDNINHFLRACSEIGLPSIFTPETTDVYDAKNLPRVVFCLHALSLFLFKIGMAPEMMDLGGKATFTPQELSQTQAALKELDSPMPQFPSLNKDPSLASPVHFDRIQDEAIVRYHMRFRKNRDRNTPLRPAEIQNIIDEVNVLVELEEVIKYKKANDLREALEPWKLRVDFDVSKTEMYLEFLYHALLALDGEEELKKETIEAAMMEANRRDHEHSYKESVTRLNEALRGDDISATLDYLRRLDVPFHSFAGNLYHDELRYILVETGRDLKRDSVLSLVQFLNNVASVNQAVRFRNVEETWRTLTLKNTNIEDLDSDLKENYLEALSCALESKDGMLLTHFEIQDAVDAVNKKKIHLFSTKSLTNPVLKLETIEEDDATHTLDLLEQIAVNRSILEHEESEIWVDNVFDAVHQTIQHTKEATDAGFALSIANMAIQQGDHAHTFETLNHPSLFLTDYLIKEHSKTYQERLLQRFNEKRSGRNHTLG
;
A
#
# COMPACT_ATOMS: atom_id res chain seq x y z
N MET A 1 -10.83 -18.59 26.96
CA MET A 1 -12.21 -18.71 26.47
C MET A 1 -12.60 -17.37 25.86
N GLY A 2 -12.34 -17.21 24.56
CA GLY A 2 -12.89 -16.09 23.77
C GLY A 2 -14.20 -16.56 23.15
N TYR A 3 -15.17 -15.65 23.00
CA TYR A 3 -16.49 -16.01 22.49
C TYR A 3 -16.47 -16.00 20.96
N GLU A 4 -16.69 -17.16 20.34
CA GLU A 4 -17.00 -17.26 18.91
C GLU A 4 -18.44 -16.83 18.62
N LYS A 5 -18.69 -16.34 17.41
CA LYS A 5 -20.04 -15.98 16.96
C LYS A 5 -21.03 -17.15 17.11
N GLU A 6 -20.58 -18.38 16.85
CA GLU A 6 -21.39 -19.59 17.06
C GLU A 6 -21.61 -19.93 18.54
N GLU A 7 -20.73 -19.50 19.45
CA GLU A 7 -20.91 -19.68 20.91
C GLU A 7 -21.88 -18.62 21.47
N TYR A 8 -21.78 -17.38 20.98
CA TYR A 8 -22.75 -16.30 21.21
C TYR A 8 -24.16 -16.65 20.70
N GLU A 9 -24.28 -17.18 19.48
CA GLU A 9 -25.55 -17.63 18.91
C GLU A 9 -26.12 -18.86 19.63
N ARG A 10 -25.27 -19.73 20.23
CA ARG A 10 -25.71 -20.87 21.07
C ARG A 10 -26.29 -20.43 22.42
N ASP A 11 -25.65 -19.48 23.12
CA ASP A 11 -26.18 -18.92 24.38
C ASP A 11 -27.53 -18.21 24.18
N ILE A 12 -27.78 -17.66 22.98
CA ILE A 12 -29.07 -17.08 22.59
C ILE A 12 -30.16 -18.17 22.38
N HIS A 13 -29.77 -19.38 21.98
CA HIS A 13 -30.70 -20.40 21.50
C HIS A 13 -31.12 -21.46 22.54
N ASP A 14 -30.40 -21.59 23.66
CA ASP A 14 -30.70 -22.56 24.74
C ASP A 14 -31.75 -22.05 25.75
N GLN A 15 -32.27 -20.82 25.58
CA GLN A 15 -33.47 -20.36 26.28
C GLN A 15 -34.74 -20.79 25.52
N GLY A 16 -35.37 -21.86 26.02
CA GLY A 16 -36.60 -22.43 25.45
C GLY A 16 -37.78 -21.44 25.33
N PRO A 17 -38.82 -21.81 24.56
CA PRO A 17 -39.83 -20.87 24.07
C PRO A 17 -40.73 -20.34 25.20
N LEU A 18 -40.43 -19.13 25.68
CA LEU A 18 -41.23 -18.39 26.65
C LEU A 18 -41.70 -17.04 26.09
N LEU A 19 -42.99 -16.77 26.30
CA LEU A 19 -43.67 -15.56 25.87
C LEU A 19 -43.02 -14.31 26.47
N GLY A 20 -42.69 -13.35 25.61
CA GLY A 20 -42.44 -11.96 26.00
C GLY A 20 -41.04 -11.68 26.56
N LYS A 21 -40.03 -11.55 25.69
CA LYS A 21 -38.81 -10.80 26.04
C LYS A 21 -39.23 -9.37 26.45
N SER A 22 -38.98 -9.02 27.71
CA SER A 22 -39.16 -7.65 28.21
C SER A 22 -38.26 -6.70 27.42
N GLY A 23 -38.71 -5.47 27.13
CA GLY A 23 -37.96 -4.53 26.26
C GLY A 23 -36.49 -4.37 26.67
N LYS A 24 -36.21 -4.35 27.98
CA LYS A 24 -34.86 -4.31 28.54
C LYS A 24 -33.93 -5.42 28.03
N LEU A 25 -34.43 -6.65 27.86
CA LEU A 25 -33.62 -7.76 27.36
C LEU A 25 -33.27 -7.59 25.88
N MET A 26 -34.18 -7.03 25.07
CA MET A 26 -33.89 -6.76 23.66
C MET A 26 -32.95 -5.56 23.48
N ASP A 27 -32.99 -4.58 24.37
CA ASP A 27 -32.03 -3.47 24.36
C ASP A 27 -30.64 -3.94 24.84
N GLU A 28 -30.55 -4.76 25.91
CA GLU A 28 -29.31 -5.41 26.34
C GLU A 28 -28.70 -6.32 25.26
N GLU A 29 -29.52 -7.03 24.47
CA GLU A 29 -29.08 -7.84 23.32
C GLU A 29 -28.50 -6.96 22.19
N ARG A 30 -29.13 -5.81 21.90
CA ARG A 30 -28.65 -4.85 20.88
C ARG A 30 -27.34 -4.18 21.26
N GLU A 31 -27.20 -3.78 22.51
CA GLU A 31 -25.97 -3.14 23.02
C GLU A 31 -24.76 -4.09 22.96
N LYS A 32 -24.96 -5.38 23.28
CA LYS A 32 -23.91 -6.41 23.17
C LYS A 32 -23.50 -6.65 21.72
N GLN A 33 -24.47 -6.70 20.81
CA GLN A 33 -24.21 -6.81 19.37
C GLN A 33 -23.41 -5.60 18.86
N LEU A 34 -23.78 -4.39 19.28
CA LEU A 34 -23.08 -3.15 18.91
C LEU A 34 -21.64 -3.11 19.43
N ALA A 35 -21.40 -3.57 20.67
CA ALA A 35 -20.06 -3.69 21.24
C ALA A 35 -19.18 -4.71 20.49
N TYR A 36 -19.75 -5.85 20.10
CA TYR A 36 -19.05 -6.85 19.29
C TYR A 36 -18.70 -6.31 17.89
N GLU A 37 -19.65 -5.64 17.22
CA GLU A 37 -19.41 -5.04 15.91
C GLU A 37 -18.35 -3.93 15.95
N TYR A 38 -18.34 -3.10 16.99
CA TYR A 38 -17.31 -2.08 17.18
C TYR A 38 -15.92 -2.69 17.43
N LEU A 39 -15.82 -3.74 18.25
CA LEU A 39 -14.57 -4.48 18.47
C LEU A 39 -14.05 -5.13 17.17
N CYS A 40 -14.92 -5.64 16.30
CA CYS A 40 -14.52 -6.05 14.94
C CYS A 40 -13.89 -4.88 14.18
N ARG A 41 -14.54 -3.71 14.11
CA ARG A 41 -14.01 -2.55 13.37
C ARG A 41 -12.72 -1.99 13.95
N LEU A 42 -12.52 -2.08 15.26
CA LEU A 42 -11.25 -1.79 15.93
C LEU A 42 -10.15 -2.77 15.56
N GLU A 43 -10.40 -4.09 15.60
CA GLU A 43 -9.42 -5.12 15.27
C GLU A 43 -9.00 -5.09 13.79
N GLU A 44 -9.91 -4.74 12.88
CA GLU A 44 -9.61 -4.52 11.46
C GLU A 44 -8.66 -3.34 11.26
N VAL A 45 -8.96 -2.20 11.90
CA VAL A 45 -8.06 -1.02 11.89
C VAL A 45 -6.74 -1.35 12.55
N ARG A 46 -6.72 -2.06 13.68
CA ARG A 46 -5.50 -2.44 14.37
C ARG A 46 -4.59 -3.26 13.44
N ARG A 47 -5.09 -4.33 12.81
CA ARG A 47 -4.29 -5.15 11.87
C ARG A 47 -3.82 -4.37 10.64
N TRP A 48 -4.61 -3.41 10.15
CA TRP A 48 -4.22 -2.59 9.01
C TRP A 48 -3.17 -1.53 9.37
N VAL A 49 -3.27 -0.89 10.55
CA VAL A 49 -2.21 0.01 11.04
C VAL A 49 -0.93 -0.79 11.30
N GLU A 50 -1.04 -1.96 11.96
CA GLU A 50 0.06 -2.91 12.20
C GLU A 50 0.75 -3.34 10.88
N SER A 51 -0.01 -3.54 9.79
CA SER A 51 0.56 -3.86 8.47
C SER A 51 1.18 -2.66 7.74
N CYS A 52 0.74 -1.43 8.00
CA CYS A 52 1.29 -0.22 7.39
C CYS A 52 2.52 0.33 8.13
N ILE A 53 2.55 0.27 9.46
CA ILE A 53 3.68 0.80 10.26
C ILE A 53 4.70 -0.27 10.68
N HIS A 54 4.36 -1.56 10.49
CA HIS A 54 5.19 -2.72 10.85
C HIS A 54 5.59 -2.80 12.34
N GLU A 55 4.74 -2.28 13.23
CA GLU A 55 4.86 -2.37 14.69
C GLU A 55 3.71 -3.18 15.26
N SER A 56 3.97 -4.04 16.26
CA SER A 56 2.90 -4.82 16.87
C SER A 56 2.07 -3.98 17.82
N LEU A 57 0.75 -4.08 17.71
CA LEU A 57 -0.22 -3.25 18.42
C LEU A 57 -0.95 -4.06 19.49
N PRO A 58 -1.28 -3.46 20.65
CA PRO A 58 -1.86 -4.15 21.82
C PRO A 58 -3.31 -4.60 21.56
N SER A 59 -4.02 -5.12 22.58
CA SER A 59 -5.43 -5.56 22.40
C SER A 59 -6.33 -4.44 21.83
N PRO A 60 -7.46 -4.74 21.15
CA PRO A 60 -8.29 -3.72 20.49
C PRO A 60 -8.69 -2.53 21.39
N THR A 61 -8.97 -2.79 22.67
CA THR A 61 -9.34 -1.78 23.69
C THR A 61 -8.15 -0.93 24.16
N GLU A 62 -6.97 -1.54 24.25
CA GLU A 62 -5.70 -0.84 24.53
C GLU A 62 -5.22 -0.05 23.31
N PHE A 63 -5.44 -0.56 22.10
CA PHE A 63 -5.13 0.11 20.84
C PHE A 63 -5.95 1.39 20.68
N GLU A 64 -7.27 1.32 20.90
CA GLU A 64 -8.15 2.48 20.95
C GLU A 64 -7.64 3.53 21.95
N SER A 65 -7.21 3.06 23.14
CA SER A 65 -6.63 3.91 24.18
C SER A 65 -5.28 4.54 23.78
N GLN A 66 -4.45 3.83 23.00
CA GLN A 66 -3.16 4.34 22.51
C GLN A 66 -3.30 5.37 21.38
N LEU A 67 -4.37 5.32 20.56
CA LEU A 67 -4.61 6.34 19.52
C LEU A 67 -4.61 7.78 20.11
N ARG A 68 -5.00 7.93 21.38
CA ARG A 68 -5.07 9.21 22.12
C ARG A 68 -3.75 9.97 22.22
N ASN A 69 -2.61 9.27 22.25
CA ASN A 69 -1.29 9.92 22.30
C ASN A 69 -0.79 10.34 20.91
N GLY A 70 -1.53 10.00 19.86
CA GLY A 70 -1.25 10.32 18.46
C GLY A 70 0.01 9.68 17.88
N ILE A 71 0.81 8.94 18.65
CA ILE A 71 2.10 8.38 18.18
C ILE A 71 1.85 7.45 16.99
N LEU A 72 0.89 6.53 17.11
CA LEU A 72 0.48 5.61 16.04
C LEU A 72 -0.06 6.37 14.81
N LEU A 73 -0.88 7.41 15.03
CA LEU A 73 -1.42 8.25 13.96
C LEU A 73 -0.30 9.01 13.22
N ALA A 74 0.70 9.52 13.92
CA ALA A 74 1.83 10.23 13.31
C ALA A 74 2.81 9.28 12.59
N LYS A 75 2.97 8.03 13.07
CA LYS A 75 3.72 6.98 12.36
C LYS A 75 2.99 6.58 11.07
N LEU A 76 1.67 6.40 11.12
CA LEU A 76 0.85 6.16 9.93
C LEU A 76 0.90 7.34 8.94
N ALA A 77 0.88 8.58 9.44
CA ALA A 77 1.04 9.79 8.63
C ALA A 77 2.40 9.86 7.93
N HIS A 78 3.47 9.42 8.60
CA HIS A 78 4.79 9.29 7.97
C HIS A 78 4.81 8.24 6.87
N PHE A 79 4.10 7.12 7.03
CA PHE A 79 4.02 6.06 6.03
C PHE A 79 3.43 6.55 4.69
N PHE A 80 2.31 7.28 4.70
CA PHE A 80 1.67 7.74 3.46
C PHE A 80 2.03 9.18 3.03
N ALA A 81 2.60 10.01 3.90
CA ALA A 81 3.01 11.39 3.57
C ALA A 81 4.35 11.77 4.25
N PRO A 82 5.48 11.10 3.91
CA PRO A 82 6.78 11.30 4.57
C PRO A 82 7.33 12.72 4.44
N GLU A 83 6.98 13.44 3.37
CA GLU A 83 7.34 14.84 3.14
C GLU A 83 6.65 15.81 4.13
N VAL A 84 5.43 15.48 4.58
CA VAL A 84 4.64 16.28 5.53
C VAL A 84 5.04 15.96 6.97
N VAL A 85 5.24 14.67 7.27
CA VAL A 85 5.52 14.15 8.61
C VAL A 85 6.80 13.34 8.60
N SER A 86 7.85 13.83 9.25
CA SER A 86 9.09 13.09 9.47
C SER A 86 9.10 12.45 10.86
N LEU A 87 9.56 11.20 10.99
CA LEU A 87 9.70 10.49 12.27
C LEU A 87 10.43 11.31 13.36
N LYS A 88 11.41 12.15 12.96
CA LYS A 88 12.17 13.02 13.88
C LYS A 88 11.34 14.14 14.52
N ARG A 89 10.13 14.40 13.99
CA ARG A 89 9.17 15.39 14.52
C ARG A 89 8.10 14.77 15.43
N ILE A 90 7.99 13.43 15.44
CA ILE A 90 7.06 12.72 16.33
C ILE A 90 7.54 12.92 17.78
N PHE A 91 6.65 13.41 18.63
CA PHE A 91 6.88 13.53 20.06
C PHE A 91 6.62 12.18 20.74
N ASP A 92 7.49 11.81 21.68
CA ASP A 92 7.44 10.54 22.41
C ASP A 92 7.37 9.29 21.51
N PRO A 93 8.25 9.13 20.50
CA PRO A 93 8.10 8.08 19.47
C PRO A 93 8.19 6.64 19.99
N LEU A 94 8.67 6.45 21.23
CA LEU A 94 8.78 5.18 21.95
C LEU A 94 7.68 4.98 23.01
N GLY A 95 6.84 5.99 23.29
CA GLY A 95 5.79 5.92 24.32
C GLY A 95 6.27 5.96 25.78
N GLU A 96 7.58 6.07 26.03
CA GLU A 96 8.16 6.07 27.38
C GLU A 96 7.49 7.09 28.32
N LYS A 97 7.17 8.30 27.84
CA LYS A 97 6.54 9.33 28.67
C LYS A 97 5.05 9.06 28.87
N TYR A 98 4.40 8.49 27.86
CA TYR A 98 3.03 8.00 27.98
C TYR A 98 2.92 6.88 29.02
N GLU A 99 3.88 5.97 29.09
CA GLU A 99 3.96 4.91 30.11
C GLU A 99 4.29 5.46 31.52
N GLU A 100 5.27 6.37 31.64
CA GLU A 100 5.67 6.94 32.93
C GLU A 100 4.64 7.92 33.53
N SER A 101 3.91 8.65 32.68
CA SER A 101 3.15 9.85 33.10
C SER A 101 1.81 10.08 32.40
N GLY A 102 1.43 9.24 31.43
CA GLY A 102 0.19 9.39 30.66
C GLY A 102 0.23 10.50 29.60
N LEU A 103 -0.94 11.03 29.26
CA LEU A 103 -1.07 12.04 28.20
C LEU A 103 -0.41 13.37 28.59
N HIS A 104 0.69 13.68 27.91
CA HIS A 104 1.30 15.00 27.89
C HIS A 104 0.75 15.85 26.73
N PHE A 105 0.49 17.15 26.94
CA PHE A 105 -0.13 18.04 25.92
C PHE A 105 0.54 17.97 24.54
N ARG A 106 1.89 17.88 24.49
CA ARG A 106 2.65 17.74 23.23
C ARG A 106 2.30 16.51 22.38
N HIS A 107 1.58 15.51 22.90
CA HIS A 107 0.99 14.46 22.08
C HIS A 107 -0.03 15.00 21.05
N THR A 108 -0.62 16.18 21.26
CA THR A 108 -1.46 16.84 20.24
C THR A 108 -0.69 17.19 18.98
N ASP A 109 0.63 17.41 19.07
CA ASP A 109 1.46 17.68 17.89
C ASP A 109 1.44 16.48 16.94
N ASN A 110 1.48 15.25 17.48
CA ASN A 110 1.39 14.01 16.72
C ASN A 110 0.05 13.87 15.99
N ILE A 111 -1.05 14.19 16.66
CA ILE A 111 -2.41 14.18 16.07
C ILE A 111 -2.49 15.23 14.95
N ASN A 112 -1.97 16.44 15.19
CA ASN A 112 -1.94 17.52 14.20
C ASN A 112 -0.96 17.25 13.03
N HIS A 113 -0.01 16.33 13.18
CA HIS A 113 0.78 15.80 12.06
C HIS A 113 -0.07 14.89 11.16
N PHE A 114 -0.85 13.99 11.75
CA PHE A 114 -1.77 13.11 11.01
C PHE A 114 -2.85 13.87 10.25
N LEU A 115 -3.55 14.81 10.90
CA LEU A 115 -4.63 15.57 10.24
C LEU A 115 -4.13 16.39 9.02
N ARG A 116 -2.91 16.93 9.09
CA ARG A 116 -2.29 17.62 7.94
C ARG A 116 -1.91 16.67 6.82
N ALA A 117 -1.38 15.49 7.14
CA ALA A 117 -1.08 14.47 6.14
C ALA A 117 -2.35 14.04 5.39
N CYS A 118 -3.46 13.81 6.10
CA CYS A 118 -4.75 13.48 5.47
C CYS A 118 -5.23 14.59 4.50
N SER A 119 -5.05 15.86 4.86
CA SER A 119 -5.40 16.99 3.99
C SER A 119 -4.51 17.09 2.75
N GLU A 120 -3.21 16.76 2.86
CA GLU A 120 -2.26 16.84 1.74
C GLU A 120 -2.57 15.79 0.66
N ILE A 121 -2.91 14.55 1.06
CA ILE A 121 -3.30 13.49 0.13
C ILE A 121 -4.71 13.67 -0.45
N GLY A 122 -5.44 14.72 -0.05
CA GLY A 122 -6.79 15.02 -0.53
C GLY A 122 -7.90 14.18 0.09
N LEU A 123 -7.71 13.60 1.29
CA LEU A 123 -8.80 12.92 2.01
C LEU A 123 -9.89 13.96 2.36
N PRO A 124 -11.17 13.75 1.98
CA PRO A 124 -12.23 14.71 2.27
C PRO A 124 -12.39 14.97 3.77
N SER A 125 -12.48 16.26 4.14
CA SER A 125 -12.52 16.71 5.55
C SER A 125 -13.75 16.24 6.35
N ILE A 126 -14.76 15.67 5.69
CA ILE A 126 -15.89 14.99 6.33
C ILE A 126 -15.45 13.75 7.13
N PHE A 127 -14.39 13.05 6.69
CA PHE A 127 -13.88 11.86 7.36
C PHE A 127 -12.92 12.18 8.51
N THR A 128 -12.26 13.34 8.48
CA THR A 128 -11.23 13.68 9.49
C THR A 128 -11.85 14.05 10.85
N PRO A 129 -11.33 13.50 11.97
CA PRO A 129 -11.77 13.85 13.32
C PRO A 129 -11.12 15.14 13.80
N GLU A 130 -11.63 15.71 14.89
CA GLU A 130 -10.99 16.83 15.58
C GLU A 130 -9.93 16.36 16.58
N THR A 131 -8.95 17.22 16.90
CA THR A 131 -7.89 16.88 17.87
C THR A 131 -8.46 16.50 19.25
N THR A 132 -9.62 17.05 19.64
CA THR A 132 -10.31 16.68 20.90
C THR A 132 -11.08 15.35 20.82
N ASP A 133 -11.48 14.90 19.63
CA ASP A 133 -12.09 13.58 19.46
C ASP A 133 -11.08 12.48 19.84
N VAL A 134 -9.81 12.71 19.51
CA VAL A 134 -8.66 11.84 19.76
C VAL A 134 -8.08 12.01 21.18
N TYR A 135 -7.59 13.21 21.52
CA TYR A 135 -6.80 13.43 22.74
C TYR A 135 -7.64 13.30 24.03
N ASP A 136 -8.77 14.01 24.07
CA ASP A 136 -9.73 13.97 25.19
C ASP A 136 -10.63 12.71 25.14
N ALA A 137 -10.50 11.87 24.11
CA ALA A 137 -11.36 10.71 23.84
C ALA A 137 -12.86 11.03 23.70
N LYS A 138 -13.22 12.23 23.23
CA LYS A 138 -14.65 12.60 23.05
C LYS A 138 -15.38 11.76 22.01
N ASN A 139 -14.69 11.28 20.98
CA ASN A 139 -15.28 10.47 19.92
C ASN A 139 -14.24 9.60 19.22
N LEU A 140 -13.67 8.64 19.95
CA LEU A 140 -12.76 7.63 19.38
C LEU A 140 -13.40 6.80 18.25
N PRO A 141 -14.72 6.46 18.24
CA PRO A 141 -15.36 5.85 17.08
C PRO A 141 -15.24 6.63 15.77
N ARG A 142 -15.27 7.98 15.80
CA ARG A 142 -15.00 8.81 14.62
C ARG A 142 -13.56 8.69 14.12
N VAL A 143 -12.60 8.50 15.03
CA VAL A 143 -11.18 8.25 14.68
C VAL A 143 -11.05 6.89 13.98
N VAL A 144 -11.69 5.85 14.50
CA VAL A 144 -11.74 4.52 13.87
C VAL A 144 -12.40 4.59 12.48
N PHE A 145 -13.50 5.33 12.35
CA PHE A 145 -14.16 5.57 11.05
C PHE A 145 -13.27 6.33 10.06
N CYS A 146 -12.52 7.33 10.51
CA CYS A 146 -11.51 8.01 9.68
C CYS A 146 -10.44 7.04 9.17
N LEU A 147 -9.99 6.10 10.00
CA LEU A 147 -8.97 5.12 9.62
C LEU A 147 -9.51 4.08 8.61
N HIS A 148 -10.79 3.70 8.71
CA HIS A 148 -11.50 2.92 7.68
C HIS A 148 -11.64 3.68 6.35
N ALA A 149 -11.98 4.97 6.38
CA ALA A 149 -12.06 5.78 5.16
C ALA A 149 -10.67 5.99 4.51
N LEU A 150 -9.66 6.24 5.34
CA LEU A 150 -8.26 6.40 4.92
C LEU A 150 -7.68 5.13 4.33
N SER A 151 -7.94 3.95 4.90
CA SER A 151 -7.43 2.69 4.36
C SER A 151 -7.97 2.41 2.96
N LEU A 152 -9.27 2.61 2.75
CA LEU A 152 -9.92 2.48 1.45
C LEU A 152 -9.37 3.51 0.44
N PHE A 153 -9.15 4.75 0.88
CA PHE A 153 -8.58 5.80 0.03
C PHE A 153 -7.16 5.47 -0.41
N LEU A 154 -6.28 5.11 0.54
CA LEU A 154 -4.88 4.75 0.28
C LEU A 154 -4.75 3.48 -0.57
N PHE A 155 -5.63 2.50 -0.39
CA PHE A 155 -5.71 1.30 -1.23
C PHE A 155 -6.10 1.65 -2.68
N LYS A 156 -7.12 2.50 -2.88
CA LYS A 156 -7.57 2.94 -4.21
C LYS A 156 -6.53 3.75 -5.00
N ILE A 157 -5.58 4.39 -4.33
CA ILE A 157 -4.44 5.09 -4.97
C ILE A 157 -3.14 4.25 -4.96
N GLY A 158 -3.19 2.99 -4.52
CA GLY A 158 -2.06 2.05 -4.57
C GLY A 158 -0.97 2.27 -3.52
N MET A 159 -1.25 3.01 -2.44
CA MET A 159 -0.29 3.38 -1.40
C MET A 159 -0.36 2.53 -0.12
N ALA A 160 -1.43 1.76 0.09
CA ALA A 160 -1.60 0.89 1.27
C ALA A 160 -2.25 -0.45 0.88
N PRO A 161 -2.03 -1.53 1.67
CA PRO A 161 -2.78 -2.78 1.52
C PRO A 161 -4.26 -2.60 1.86
N GLU A 162 -5.10 -3.49 1.32
CA GLU A 162 -6.52 -3.58 1.66
C GLU A 162 -6.73 -4.00 3.12
N MET A 163 -7.73 -3.41 3.78
CA MET A 163 -8.12 -3.78 5.14
C MET A 163 -9.01 -5.03 5.11
N MET A 164 -8.67 -6.05 5.92
CA MET A 164 -9.44 -7.29 6.00
C MET A 164 -10.80 -7.06 6.70
N ASP A 165 -11.89 -7.63 6.19
CA ASP A 165 -13.18 -7.68 6.90
C ASP A 165 -13.24 -8.90 7.84
N LEU A 166 -13.29 -8.62 9.15
CA LEU A 166 -13.29 -9.56 10.25
C LEU A 166 -14.67 -9.68 10.93
N GLY A 167 -15.70 -9.04 10.36
CA GLY A 167 -17.08 -9.13 10.82
C GLY A 167 -17.55 -10.56 11.07
N GLY A 168 -17.78 -10.92 12.33
CA GLY A 168 -18.22 -12.26 12.74
C GLY A 168 -17.15 -13.35 12.73
N LYS A 169 -15.88 -13.02 12.48
CA LYS A 169 -14.73 -13.95 12.45
C LYS A 169 -13.76 -13.74 13.62
N ALA A 170 -13.80 -12.57 14.26
CA ALA A 170 -12.99 -12.27 15.43
C ALA A 170 -13.65 -12.77 16.72
N THR A 171 -12.83 -13.25 17.66
CA THR A 171 -13.24 -13.65 19.01
C THR A 171 -12.76 -12.61 20.01
N PHE A 172 -13.62 -12.26 20.97
CA PHE A 172 -13.30 -11.30 22.03
C PHE A 172 -13.61 -11.91 23.40
N THR A 173 -12.94 -11.43 24.43
CA THR A 173 -13.24 -11.83 25.81
C THR A 173 -14.51 -11.16 26.32
N PRO A 174 -15.22 -11.77 27.29
CA PRO A 174 -16.34 -11.11 27.98
C PRO A 174 -15.96 -9.80 28.65
N GLN A 175 -14.69 -9.65 29.04
CA GLN A 175 -14.18 -8.44 29.66
C GLN A 175 -14.07 -7.31 28.64
N GLU A 176 -13.47 -7.54 27.47
CA GLU A 176 -13.41 -6.55 26.38
C GLU A 176 -14.81 -6.18 25.89
N LEU A 177 -15.71 -7.16 25.73
CA LEU A 177 -17.11 -6.92 25.35
C LEU A 177 -17.86 -6.08 26.38
N SER A 178 -17.69 -6.37 27.68
CA SER A 178 -18.33 -5.61 28.77
C SER A 178 -17.74 -4.21 28.93
N GLN A 179 -16.42 -4.06 28.79
CA GLN A 179 -15.73 -2.77 28.81
C GLN A 179 -16.15 -1.90 27.63
N THR A 180 -16.23 -2.48 26.43
CA THR A 180 -16.70 -1.78 25.22
C THR A 180 -18.18 -1.42 25.34
N GLN A 181 -19.03 -2.32 25.84
CA GLN A 181 -20.45 -2.02 26.08
C GLN A 181 -20.62 -0.89 27.11
N ALA A 182 -19.73 -0.77 28.11
CA ALA A 182 -19.73 0.34 29.05
C ALA A 182 -19.25 1.65 28.40
N ALA A 183 -18.12 1.63 27.68
CA ALA A 183 -17.60 2.80 26.99
C ALA A 183 -18.59 3.36 25.94
N LEU A 184 -19.26 2.49 25.18
CA LEU A 184 -20.28 2.89 24.21
C LEU A 184 -21.55 3.47 24.84
N LYS A 185 -21.81 3.23 26.13
CA LYS A 185 -22.93 3.85 26.89
C LYS A 185 -22.59 5.22 27.45
N GLU A 186 -21.32 5.53 27.64
CA GLU A 186 -20.84 6.82 28.14
C GLU A 186 -20.58 7.83 27.00
N LEU A 187 -20.74 7.43 25.74
CA LEU A 187 -20.68 8.30 24.57
C LEU A 187 -22.01 9.05 24.35
N ASP A 188 -21.98 10.38 24.47
CA ASP A 188 -23.08 11.28 24.08
C ASP A 188 -23.29 11.40 22.55
N SER A 189 -22.49 10.70 21.73
CA SER A 189 -22.51 10.79 20.26
C SER A 189 -22.96 9.48 19.59
N PRO A 190 -23.75 9.54 18.50
CA PRO A 190 -24.16 8.33 17.77
C PRO A 190 -22.98 7.65 17.08
N MET A 191 -22.99 6.32 17.05
CA MET A 191 -21.94 5.53 16.39
C MET A 191 -21.93 5.75 14.86
N PRO A 192 -20.76 5.96 14.22
CA PRO A 192 -20.66 6.11 12.77
C PRO A 192 -21.01 4.83 12.00
N GLN A 193 -21.58 4.98 10.80
CA GLN A 193 -22.04 3.87 9.97
C GLN A 193 -20.91 3.32 9.07
N PHE A 194 -20.15 2.36 9.59
CA PHE A 194 -19.06 1.68 8.87
C PHE A 194 -19.44 0.99 7.53
N PRO A 195 -20.61 0.32 7.37
CA PRO A 195 -20.87 -0.52 6.18
C PRO A 195 -21.02 0.19 4.82
N SER A 196 -21.03 1.53 4.79
CA SER A 196 -21.34 2.31 3.58
C SER A 196 -20.12 2.95 2.90
N LEU A 197 -18.92 2.89 3.49
CA LEU A 197 -17.72 3.58 2.97
C LEU A 197 -17.34 3.20 1.54
N ASN A 198 -17.53 1.93 1.14
CA ASN A 198 -17.26 1.46 -0.22
C ASN A 198 -18.18 2.08 -1.28
N LYS A 199 -19.29 2.72 -0.88
CA LYS A 199 -20.25 3.37 -1.78
C LYS A 199 -20.13 4.90 -1.81
N ASP A 200 -19.25 5.49 -1.02
CA ASP A 200 -19.12 6.95 -0.95
C ASP A 200 -18.41 7.51 -2.21
N PRO A 201 -19.08 8.34 -3.03
CA PRO A 201 -18.50 8.87 -4.26
C PRO A 201 -17.38 9.89 -4.02
N SER A 202 -17.23 10.45 -2.81
CA SER A 202 -16.09 11.32 -2.47
C SER A 202 -14.78 10.55 -2.26
N LEU A 203 -14.86 9.22 -2.11
CA LEU A 203 -13.72 8.29 -2.08
C LEU A 203 -13.51 7.58 -3.44
N ALA A 204 -14.03 8.14 -4.53
CA ALA A 204 -13.70 7.70 -5.89
C ALA A 204 -12.43 8.42 -6.40
N SER A 205 -11.60 7.71 -7.15
CA SER A 205 -10.26 8.14 -7.57
C SER A 205 -10.27 9.42 -8.45
N PRO A 206 -9.12 10.12 -8.64
CA PRO A 206 -9.03 11.42 -9.35
C PRO A 206 -9.41 11.46 -10.85
N VAL A 207 -10.01 10.40 -11.38
CA VAL A 207 -10.32 10.15 -12.81
C VAL A 207 -11.45 11.05 -13.36
N HIS A 208 -11.97 12.00 -12.56
CA HIS A 208 -13.11 12.81 -12.99
C HIS A 208 -12.76 13.85 -14.07
N PHE A 209 -11.48 14.24 -14.21
CA PHE A 209 -11.04 15.18 -15.24
C PHE A 209 -11.07 14.55 -16.65
N ASP A 210 -10.54 13.33 -16.80
CA ASP A 210 -10.50 12.59 -18.07
C ASP A 210 -11.91 12.30 -18.62
N ARG A 211 -12.85 11.87 -17.75
CA ARG A 211 -14.23 11.54 -18.17
C ARG A 211 -14.98 12.71 -18.81
N ILE A 212 -14.69 13.96 -18.41
CA ILE A 212 -15.35 15.16 -18.96
C ILE A 212 -14.80 15.47 -20.37
N GLN A 213 -13.49 15.29 -20.57
CA GLN A 213 -12.86 15.40 -21.89
C GLN A 213 -13.39 14.33 -22.85
N ASP A 214 -13.44 13.07 -22.40
CA ASP A 214 -13.93 11.95 -23.21
C ASP A 214 -15.39 12.13 -23.64
N GLU A 215 -16.30 12.57 -22.75
CA GLU A 215 -17.69 12.76 -23.14
C GLU A 215 -17.88 13.88 -24.17
N ALA A 216 -17.13 14.98 -24.06
CA ALA A 216 -17.17 16.08 -25.03
C ALA A 216 -16.62 15.64 -26.41
N ILE A 217 -15.48 14.93 -26.41
CA ILE A 217 -14.85 14.37 -27.62
C ILE A 217 -15.77 13.34 -28.29
N VAL A 218 -16.41 12.46 -27.53
CA VAL A 218 -17.38 11.48 -28.04
C VAL A 218 -18.61 12.19 -28.63
N ARG A 219 -19.19 13.17 -27.93
CA ARG A 219 -20.37 13.93 -28.41
C ARG A 219 -20.05 14.74 -29.69
N TYR A 220 -18.84 15.27 -29.84
CA TYR A 220 -18.38 15.92 -31.08
C TYR A 220 -18.26 14.92 -32.25
N HIS A 221 -17.59 13.78 -32.03
CA HIS A 221 -17.44 12.73 -33.05
C HIS A 221 -18.78 12.07 -33.43
N MET A 222 -19.76 11.99 -32.53
CA MET A 222 -21.11 11.52 -32.86
C MET A 222 -21.82 12.43 -33.88
N ARG A 223 -21.55 13.75 -33.88
CA ARG A 223 -22.21 14.71 -34.78
C ARG A 223 -21.68 14.70 -36.22
N PHE A 224 -20.41 14.33 -36.45
CA PHE A 224 -19.78 14.34 -37.78
C PHE A 224 -19.67 12.96 -38.44
N ARG A 225 -20.58 12.03 -38.13
CA ARG A 225 -20.69 10.73 -38.83
C ARG A 225 -21.21 10.86 -40.27
N LYS A 226 -20.33 11.28 -41.18
CA LYS A 226 -20.52 11.13 -42.64
C LYS A 226 -19.22 10.92 -43.43
N ASN A 227 -18.37 10.02 -42.96
CA ASN A 227 -17.70 9.09 -43.88
C ASN A 227 -17.32 7.78 -43.19
N ARG A 228 -17.61 6.67 -43.87
CA ARG A 228 -17.04 5.36 -43.54
C ARG A 228 -15.65 5.31 -44.16
N ASP A 229 -14.61 5.32 -43.33
CA ASP A 229 -13.49 4.39 -43.51
C ASP A 229 -12.63 4.30 -42.24
N ARG A 230 -11.81 3.25 -42.14
CA ARG A 230 -11.07 2.87 -40.93
C ARG A 230 -9.85 3.76 -40.65
N ASN A 231 -10.07 5.01 -40.26
CA ASN A 231 -9.02 5.89 -39.69
C ASN A 231 -9.44 6.33 -38.28
N THR A 232 -8.88 5.70 -37.25
CA THR A 232 -8.97 6.20 -35.87
C THR A 232 -7.91 7.28 -35.69
N PRO A 233 -8.26 8.57 -35.49
CA PRO A 233 -7.28 9.64 -35.34
C PRO A 233 -6.37 9.43 -34.11
N LEU A 234 -5.20 10.05 -34.13
CA LEU A 234 -4.37 10.20 -32.93
C LEU A 234 -5.03 11.19 -31.98
N ARG A 235 -5.02 10.87 -30.68
CA ARG A 235 -5.52 11.71 -29.57
C ARG A 235 -4.44 12.72 -29.13
N PRO A 236 -4.80 13.85 -28.49
CA PRO A 236 -3.82 14.84 -28.02
C PRO A 236 -2.73 14.22 -27.14
N ALA A 237 -3.07 13.37 -26.17
CA ALA A 237 -2.10 12.64 -25.35
C ALA A 237 -1.19 11.68 -26.15
N GLU A 238 -1.69 11.06 -27.22
CA GLU A 238 -0.86 10.21 -28.10
C GLU A 238 0.11 11.03 -28.94
N ILE A 239 -0.24 12.28 -29.25
CA ILE A 239 0.60 13.23 -29.99
C ILE A 239 1.65 13.84 -29.04
N GLN A 240 1.25 14.28 -27.84
CA GLN A 240 2.14 14.82 -26.81
C GLN A 240 3.23 13.82 -26.44
N ASN A 241 2.85 12.58 -26.10
CA ASN A 241 3.82 11.53 -25.76
C ASN A 241 4.89 11.30 -26.84
N ILE A 242 4.54 11.45 -28.13
CA ILE A 242 5.49 11.29 -29.25
C ILE A 242 6.39 12.52 -29.38
N ILE A 243 5.89 13.72 -29.13
CA ILE A 243 6.71 14.95 -29.11
C ILE A 243 7.72 14.87 -27.96
N ASP A 244 7.27 14.46 -26.77
CA ASP A 244 8.10 14.29 -25.58
C ASP A 244 9.19 13.22 -25.81
N GLU A 245 8.82 12.06 -26.36
CA GLU A 245 9.76 10.98 -26.69
C GLU A 245 10.84 11.45 -27.68
N VAL A 246 10.45 12.10 -28.78
CA VAL A 246 11.38 12.60 -29.81
C VAL A 246 12.32 13.65 -29.24
N ASN A 247 11.81 14.60 -28.43
CA ASN A 247 12.64 15.63 -27.83
C ASN A 247 13.72 15.05 -26.92
N VAL A 248 13.37 14.05 -26.09
CA VAL A 248 14.33 13.43 -25.17
C VAL A 248 15.35 12.56 -25.91
N LEU A 249 14.95 11.81 -26.93
CA LEU A 249 15.87 10.97 -27.71
C LEU A 249 16.94 11.80 -28.43
N VAL A 250 16.55 12.92 -29.06
CA VAL A 250 17.48 13.78 -29.80
C VAL A 250 18.50 14.45 -28.86
N GLU A 251 18.05 14.97 -27.72
CA GLU A 251 18.95 15.55 -26.70
C GLU A 251 19.93 14.50 -26.15
N LEU A 252 19.45 13.28 -25.87
CA LEU A 252 20.27 12.19 -25.35
C LEU A 252 21.36 11.76 -26.35
N GLU A 253 21.06 11.69 -27.65
CA GLU A 253 22.05 11.41 -28.68
C GLU A 253 23.15 12.48 -28.74
N GLU A 254 22.81 13.77 -28.61
CA GLU A 254 23.81 14.84 -28.51
C GLU A 254 24.69 14.68 -27.27
N VAL A 255 24.09 14.42 -26.10
CA VAL A 255 24.82 14.22 -24.84
C VAL A 255 25.80 13.04 -24.91
N ILE A 256 25.38 11.90 -25.47
CA ILE A 256 26.24 10.72 -25.65
C ILE A 256 27.37 11.02 -26.63
N LYS A 257 27.05 11.64 -27.78
CA LYS A 257 28.01 11.98 -28.84
C LYS A 257 29.09 12.96 -28.38
N TYR A 258 28.73 13.92 -27.54
CA TYR A 258 29.66 14.89 -26.95
C TYR A 258 30.22 14.47 -25.58
N LYS A 259 29.85 13.28 -25.08
CA LYS A 259 30.29 12.68 -23.80
C LYS A 259 30.13 13.61 -22.59
N LYS A 260 29.00 14.34 -22.54
CA LYS A 260 28.74 15.33 -21.49
C LYS A 260 28.15 14.65 -20.24
N ALA A 261 29.02 14.17 -19.35
CA ALA A 261 28.60 13.42 -18.15
C ALA A 261 27.63 14.18 -17.23
N ASN A 262 27.78 15.51 -17.12
CA ASN A 262 26.89 16.33 -16.29
C ASN A 262 25.46 16.41 -16.88
N ASP A 263 25.38 16.49 -18.20
CA ASP A 263 24.15 16.71 -18.97
C ASP A 263 23.34 15.40 -19.13
N LEU A 264 23.98 14.23 -18.97
CA LEU A 264 23.33 12.90 -19.06
C LEU A 264 22.18 12.73 -18.06
N ARG A 265 22.32 13.31 -16.86
CA ARG A 265 21.25 13.27 -15.87
C ARG A 265 20.01 14.03 -16.35
N GLU A 266 20.19 15.22 -16.90
CA GLU A 266 19.06 16.06 -17.35
C GLU A 266 18.35 15.42 -18.55
N ALA A 267 19.10 14.82 -19.48
CA ALA A 267 18.55 14.07 -20.61
C ALA A 267 17.82 12.77 -20.19
N LEU A 268 18.24 12.09 -19.11
CA LEU A 268 17.60 10.85 -18.63
C LEU A 268 16.53 11.07 -17.54
N GLU A 269 16.39 12.27 -16.97
CA GLU A 269 15.41 12.55 -15.91
C GLU A 269 13.95 12.19 -16.33
N PRO A 270 13.48 12.38 -17.58
CA PRO A 270 12.16 11.93 -18.02
C PRO A 270 12.00 10.39 -18.10
N TRP A 271 13.11 9.64 -18.07
CA TRP A 271 13.15 8.17 -18.19
C TRP A 271 13.38 7.47 -16.83
N LYS A 272 13.60 8.25 -15.76
CA LYS A 272 13.90 7.83 -14.39
C LYS A 272 12.91 6.84 -13.75
N LEU A 273 11.65 6.82 -14.20
CA LEU A 273 10.64 5.85 -13.75
C LEU A 273 10.75 4.48 -14.44
N ARG A 274 11.59 4.36 -15.48
CA ARG A 274 11.74 3.16 -16.32
C ARG A 274 13.13 2.56 -16.24
N VAL A 275 14.14 3.36 -15.90
CA VAL A 275 15.54 2.91 -15.82
C VAL A 275 16.16 3.31 -14.48
N ASP A 276 16.72 2.34 -13.79
CA ASP A 276 17.40 2.50 -12.50
C ASP A 276 18.77 3.19 -12.68
N PHE A 277 18.73 4.53 -12.71
CA PHE A 277 19.88 5.40 -12.93
C PHE A 277 20.52 5.85 -11.61
N ASP A 278 21.68 5.27 -11.31
CA ASP A 278 22.52 5.68 -10.19
C ASP A 278 23.53 6.76 -10.63
N VAL A 279 23.38 7.98 -10.11
CA VAL A 279 24.26 9.13 -10.42
C VAL A 279 25.74 8.81 -10.16
N SER A 280 26.06 7.92 -9.22
CA SER A 280 27.45 7.51 -8.95
C SER A 280 28.07 6.65 -10.07
N LYS A 281 27.24 6.06 -10.94
CA LYS A 281 27.63 5.17 -12.05
C LYS A 281 27.61 5.87 -13.42
N THR A 282 27.45 7.19 -13.46
CA THR A 282 27.34 8.01 -14.69
C THR A 282 28.41 7.72 -15.75
N GLU A 283 29.68 7.55 -15.36
CA GLU A 283 30.76 7.23 -16.31
C GLU A 283 30.59 5.85 -16.96
N MET A 284 30.09 4.87 -16.20
CA MET A 284 29.85 3.51 -16.70
C MET A 284 28.65 3.49 -17.65
N TYR A 285 27.55 4.19 -17.33
CA TYR A 285 26.41 4.33 -18.25
C TYR A 285 26.82 5.01 -19.55
N LEU A 286 27.64 6.07 -19.50
CA LEU A 286 28.19 6.69 -20.71
C LEU A 286 28.98 5.71 -21.59
N GLU A 287 29.79 4.84 -20.99
CA GLU A 287 30.56 3.85 -21.74
C GLU A 287 29.65 2.86 -22.48
N PHE A 288 28.68 2.27 -21.78
CA PHE A 288 27.73 1.32 -22.39
C PHE A 288 26.78 1.98 -23.41
N LEU A 289 26.27 3.19 -23.14
CA LEU A 289 25.42 3.93 -24.08
C LEU A 289 26.20 4.41 -25.33
N TYR A 290 27.47 4.80 -25.17
CA TYR A 290 28.33 5.15 -26.30
C TYR A 290 28.65 3.92 -27.17
N HIS A 291 28.81 2.74 -26.57
CA HIS A 291 28.94 1.49 -27.30
C HIS A 291 27.66 1.10 -28.05
N ALA A 292 26.48 1.35 -27.46
CA ALA A 292 25.20 1.17 -28.14
C ALA A 292 25.04 2.11 -29.34
N LEU A 293 25.38 3.39 -29.19
CA LEU A 293 25.33 4.37 -30.29
C LEU A 293 26.28 4.01 -31.45
N LEU A 294 27.47 3.48 -31.14
CA LEU A 294 28.43 3.01 -32.16
C LEU A 294 28.01 1.71 -32.87
N ALA A 295 27.01 0.99 -32.37
CA ALA A 295 26.51 -0.25 -32.96
C ALA A 295 25.40 -0.02 -33.99
N LEU A 296 24.90 1.21 -34.13
CA LEU A 296 23.89 1.60 -35.11
C LEU A 296 24.53 1.84 -36.48
N ASP A 297 23.87 1.36 -37.54
CA ASP A 297 24.18 1.82 -38.90
C ASP A 297 23.74 3.28 -39.06
N GLY A 298 24.46 4.07 -39.87
CA GLY A 298 24.39 5.55 -39.86
C GLY A 298 23.07 6.23 -40.28
N GLU A 299 21.98 5.47 -40.46
CA GLU A 299 20.60 5.97 -40.65
C GLU A 299 19.64 5.48 -39.53
N GLU A 300 20.10 4.70 -38.55
CA GLU A 300 19.30 4.24 -37.40
C GLU A 300 19.42 5.18 -36.19
N GLU A 301 18.28 5.60 -35.64
CA GLU A 301 18.17 6.35 -34.38
C GLU A 301 18.30 5.42 -33.15
N LEU A 302 18.73 5.99 -32.02
CA LEU A 302 18.78 5.29 -30.73
C LEU A 302 17.36 4.98 -30.25
N LYS A 303 17.10 3.71 -29.94
CA LYS A 303 15.78 3.23 -29.49
C LYS A 303 15.74 3.01 -27.98
N LYS A 304 14.54 3.11 -27.41
CA LYS A 304 14.28 2.96 -25.97
C LYS A 304 14.81 1.64 -25.42
N GLU A 305 14.55 0.55 -26.12
CA GLU A 305 14.94 -0.80 -25.72
C GLU A 305 16.48 -0.94 -25.68
N THR A 306 17.19 -0.21 -26.54
CA THR A 306 18.66 -0.20 -26.61
C THR A 306 19.27 0.53 -25.40
N ILE A 307 18.65 1.63 -24.97
CA ILE A 307 19.07 2.40 -23.77
C ILE A 307 18.83 1.57 -22.50
N GLU A 308 17.64 0.96 -22.36
CA GLU A 308 17.28 0.10 -21.23
C GLU A 308 18.25 -1.11 -21.11
N ALA A 309 18.57 -1.78 -22.22
CA ALA A 309 19.52 -2.89 -22.24
C ALA A 309 20.95 -2.49 -21.85
N ALA A 310 21.44 -1.34 -22.33
CA ALA A 310 22.79 -0.84 -22.03
C ALA A 310 22.95 -0.51 -20.53
N MET A 311 21.92 0.08 -19.92
CA MET A 311 21.95 0.44 -18.49
C MET A 311 21.79 -0.77 -17.57
N MET A 312 20.98 -1.76 -17.95
CA MET A 312 20.84 -3.01 -17.20
C MET A 312 22.16 -3.80 -17.10
N GLU A 313 22.92 -3.89 -18.19
CA GLU A 313 24.21 -4.59 -18.21
C GLU A 313 25.29 -3.85 -17.40
N ALA A 314 25.27 -2.51 -17.38
CA ALA A 314 26.12 -1.71 -16.51
C ALA A 314 25.86 -2.01 -15.02
N ASN A 315 24.59 -1.98 -14.59
CA ASN A 315 24.21 -2.26 -13.20
C ASN A 315 24.61 -3.69 -12.77
N ARG A 316 24.34 -4.70 -13.62
CA ARG A 316 24.66 -6.12 -13.32
C ARG A 316 26.16 -6.33 -13.00
N ARG A 317 27.04 -5.65 -13.73
CA ARG A 317 28.49 -5.85 -13.68
C ARG A 317 29.14 -5.30 -12.40
N ASP A 318 28.55 -4.28 -11.79
CA ASP A 318 29.01 -3.68 -10.53
C ASP A 318 28.66 -4.58 -9.32
N HIS A 319 27.42 -5.09 -9.27
CA HIS A 319 26.93 -5.93 -8.17
C HIS A 319 27.81 -7.18 -7.91
N GLU A 320 28.33 -7.83 -8.95
CA GLU A 320 29.15 -9.05 -8.81
C GLU A 320 30.46 -8.82 -8.04
N HIS A 321 31.03 -7.61 -8.08
CA HIS A 321 32.29 -7.29 -7.41
C HIS A 321 32.10 -7.05 -5.89
N SER A 322 31.07 -6.28 -5.52
CA SER A 322 30.81 -5.83 -4.13
C SER A 322 30.52 -6.98 -3.15
N TYR A 323 29.75 -7.99 -3.57
CA TYR A 323 29.38 -9.11 -2.71
C TYR A 323 30.58 -9.97 -2.28
N LYS A 324 31.61 -10.08 -3.13
CA LYS A 324 32.77 -10.94 -2.87
C LYS A 324 33.63 -10.40 -1.72
N GLU A 325 33.83 -9.09 -1.66
CA GLU A 325 34.56 -8.44 -0.58
C GLU A 325 33.81 -8.54 0.75
N SER A 326 32.49 -8.35 0.72
CA SER A 326 31.63 -8.39 1.92
C SER A 326 31.62 -9.75 2.62
N VAL A 327 31.65 -10.87 1.88
CA VAL A 327 31.77 -12.23 2.49
C VAL A 327 33.12 -12.42 3.19
N THR A 328 34.22 -11.90 2.64
CA THR A 328 35.54 -11.99 3.28
C THR A 328 35.54 -11.25 4.62
N ARG A 329 34.99 -10.03 4.65
CA ARG A 329 34.90 -9.21 5.87
C ARG A 329 33.99 -9.82 6.95
N LEU A 330 32.88 -10.45 6.56
CA LEU A 330 32.01 -11.18 7.49
C LEU A 330 32.77 -12.30 8.23
N ASN A 331 33.59 -13.07 7.51
CA ASN A 331 34.41 -14.13 8.10
C ASN A 331 35.54 -13.58 9.01
N GLU A 332 36.00 -12.34 8.81
CA GLU A 332 36.90 -11.65 9.74
C GLU A 332 36.16 -11.28 11.05
N ALA A 333 34.98 -10.67 10.94
CA ALA A 333 34.17 -10.23 12.09
C ALA A 333 33.75 -11.39 13.02
N LEU A 334 33.30 -12.52 12.47
CA LEU A 334 32.92 -13.71 13.24
C LEU A 334 34.06 -14.32 14.06
N ARG A 335 35.33 -14.11 13.67
CA ARG A 335 36.50 -14.52 14.46
C ARG A 335 36.84 -13.53 15.57
N GLY A 336 36.48 -12.25 15.39
CA GLY A 336 36.81 -11.14 16.28
C GLY A 336 35.82 -10.90 17.43
N ASP A 337 34.76 -11.69 17.55
CA ASP A 337 33.65 -11.48 18.51
C ASP A 337 32.89 -10.15 18.28
N ASP A 338 32.99 -9.59 17.06
CA ASP A 338 32.37 -8.30 16.72
C ASP A 338 30.97 -8.51 16.12
N ILE A 339 29.98 -8.45 17.00
CA ILE A 339 28.55 -8.55 16.67
C ILE A 339 28.12 -7.39 15.75
N SER A 340 28.62 -6.17 15.96
CA SER A 340 28.21 -5.00 15.16
C SER A 340 28.71 -5.11 13.72
N ALA A 341 30.00 -5.42 13.54
CA ALA A 341 30.58 -5.63 12.23
C ALA A 341 29.94 -6.83 11.50
N THR A 342 29.60 -7.90 12.23
CA THR A 342 28.88 -9.06 11.67
C THR A 342 27.56 -8.62 11.02
N LEU A 343 26.75 -7.82 11.72
CA LEU A 343 25.46 -7.34 11.20
C LEU A 343 25.64 -6.34 10.05
N ASP A 344 26.66 -5.49 10.08
CA ASP A 344 26.96 -4.57 8.97
C ASP A 344 27.40 -5.30 7.69
N TYR A 345 28.16 -6.39 7.79
CA TYR A 345 28.50 -7.20 6.62
C TYR A 345 27.33 -8.06 6.15
N LEU A 346 26.43 -8.51 7.03
CA LEU A 346 25.17 -9.15 6.61
C LEU A 346 24.25 -8.17 5.85
N ARG A 347 24.16 -6.89 6.26
CA ARG A 347 23.45 -5.83 5.51
C ARG A 347 24.02 -5.64 4.12
N ARG A 348 25.35 -5.59 3.98
CA ARG A 348 26.04 -5.42 2.68
C ARG A 348 25.92 -6.63 1.75
N LEU A 349 25.51 -7.78 2.27
CA LEU A 349 25.23 -8.99 1.48
C LEU A 349 23.77 -9.07 1.00
N ASP A 350 22.97 -8.03 1.29
CA ASP A 350 21.53 -7.94 0.97
C ASP A 350 20.73 -9.14 1.50
N VAL A 351 21.08 -9.60 2.70
CA VAL A 351 20.40 -10.71 3.36
C VAL A 351 19.36 -10.12 4.32
N PRO A 352 18.08 -10.48 4.21
CA PRO A 352 17.09 -10.09 5.22
C PRO A 352 17.42 -10.80 6.54
N PHE A 353 17.54 -10.04 7.63
CA PHE A 353 17.70 -10.57 8.99
C PHE A 353 17.04 -9.67 10.03
N HIS A 354 16.68 -10.23 11.18
CA HIS A 354 15.98 -9.51 12.25
C HIS A 354 16.98 -8.80 13.17
N SER A 355 17.06 -7.47 13.13
CA SER A 355 18.05 -6.70 13.90
C SER A 355 18.10 -7.01 15.40
N PHE A 356 16.98 -7.37 16.03
CA PHE A 356 16.91 -7.76 17.45
C PHE A 356 17.61 -9.09 17.78
N ALA A 357 17.77 -9.97 16.80
CA ALA A 357 18.40 -11.28 16.96
C ALA A 357 19.91 -11.26 16.64
N GLY A 358 20.55 -10.08 16.71
CA GLY A 358 21.96 -9.88 16.37
C GLY A 358 22.93 -10.86 17.04
N ASN A 359 22.72 -11.13 18.34
CA ASN A 359 23.53 -12.07 19.10
C ASN A 359 23.33 -13.51 18.60
N LEU A 360 22.08 -13.93 18.33
CA LEU A 360 21.76 -15.26 17.79
C LEU A 360 22.45 -15.48 16.43
N TYR A 361 22.44 -14.50 15.52
CA TYR A 361 23.17 -14.64 14.25
C TYR A 361 24.68 -14.72 14.45
N HIS A 362 25.23 -13.89 15.33
CA HIS A 362 26.68 -13.90 15.58
C HIS A 362 27.12 -15.23 16.19
N ASP A 363 26.47 -15.67 17.26
CA ASP A 363 26.85 -16.85 18.04
C ASP A 363 26.69 -18.14 17.23
N GLU A 364 25.59 -18.31 16.49
CA GLU A 364 25.33 -19.52 15.69
C GLU A 364 26.21 -19.58 14.42
N LEU A 365 26.41 -18.46 13.72
CA LEU A 365 27.35 -18.43 12.57
C LEU A 365 28.79 -18.64 13.03
N ARG A 366 29.17 -18.11 14.20
CA ARG A 366 30.49 -18.30 14.81
C ARG A 366 30.69 -19.74 15.29
N TYR A 367 29.68 -20.37 15.89
CA TYR A 367 29.72 -21.78 16.27
C TYR A 367 30.02 -22.66 15.06
N ILE A 368 29.31 -22.46 13.94
CA ILE A 368 29.53 -23.22 12.70
C ILE A 368 30.92 -22.94 12.08
N LEU A 369 31.40 -21.69 12.11
CA LEU A 369 32.74 -21.34 11.66
C LEU A 369 33.84 -22.05 12.48
N VAL A 370 33.68 -22.11 13.80
CA VAL A 370 34.62 -22.77 14.72
C VAL A 370 34.61 -24.28 14.56
N GLU A 371 33.42 -24.91 14.50
CA GLU A 371 33.28 -26.37 14.39
C GLU A 371 33.74 -26.90 13.02
N THR A 372 33.49 -26.16 11.93
CA THR A 372 33.88 -26.59 10.58
C THR A 372 35.32 -26.22 10.19
N GLY A 373 35.94 -25.29 10.93
CA GLY A 373 37.30 -24.80 10.71
C GLY A 373 37.53 -24.13 9.35
N ARG A 374 36.48 -23.69 8.66
CA ARG A 374 36.53 -23.19 7.26
C ARG A 374 35.60 -22.00 7.06
N ASP A 375 36.08 -21.01 6.32
CA ASP A 375 35.33 -19.79 5.96
C ASP A 375 33.99 -20.11 5.29
N LEU A 376 32.94 -19.44 5.77
CA LEU A 376 31.59 -19.55 5.25
C LEU A 376 31.50 -18.90 3.85
N LYS A 377 30.91 -19.62 2.90
CA LYS A 377 30.62 -19.13 1.54
C LYS A 377 29.28 -18.40 1.51
N ARG A 378 29.06 -17.53 0.49
CA ARG A 378 27.81 -16.78 0.29
C ARG A 378 26.57 -17.66 0.48
N ASP A 379 26.47 -18.75 -0.27
CA ASP A 379 25.28 -19.62 -0.25
C ASP A 379 25.04 -20.25 1.12
N SER A 380 26.12 -20.63 1.83
CA SER A 380 26.05 -21.15 3.19
C SER A 380 25.58 -20.09 4.19
N VAL A 381 26.08 -18.85 4.08
CA VAL A 381 25.62 -17.73 4.92
C VAL A 381 24.14 -17.43 4.65
N LEU A 382 23.72 -17.40 3.39
CA LEU A 382 22.32 -17.17 3.02
C LEU A 382 21.38 -18.22 3.62
N SER A 383 21.69 -19.51 3.45
CA SER A 383 20.88 -20.60 4.02
C SER A 383 20.85 -20.58 5.55
N LEU A 384 21.98 -20.28 6.21
CA LEU A 384 22.05 -20.24 7.68
C LEU A 384 21.30 -19.03 8.25
N VAL A 385 21.44 -17.84 7.67
CA VAL A 385 20.68 -16.66 8.11
C VAL A 385 19.19 -16.86 7.86
N GLN A 386 18.79 -17.48 6.74
CA GLN A 386 17.38 -17.82 6.48
C GLN A 386 16.82 -18.83 7.50
N PHE A 387 17.61 -19.79 7.96
CA PHE A 387 17.22 -20.71 9.04
C PHE A 387 17.08 -19.96 10.37
N LEU A 388 18.08 -19.16 10.75
CA LEU A 388 18.09 -18.39 11.99
C LEU A 388 17.01 -17.30 12.03
N ASN A 389 16.56 -16.80 10.87
CA ASN A 389 15.38 -15.94 10.77
C ASN A 389 14.13 -16.64 11.32
N ASN A 390 13.92 -17.92 10.99
CA ASN A 390 12.77 -18.66 11.49
C ASN A 390 12.86 -18.86 13.01
N VAL A 391 14.05 -19.16 13.54
CA VAL A 391 14.31 -19.28 14.99
C VAL A 391 14.05 -17.95 15.70
N ALA A 392 14.47 -16.83 15.11
CA ALA A 392 14.18 -15.48 15.61
C ALA A 392 12.67 -15.18 15.57
N SER A 393 11.96 -15.54 14.50
CA SER A 393 10.50 -15.38 14.41
C SER A 393 9.73 -16.24 15.41
N VAL A 394 10.15 -17.48 15.69
CA VAL A 394 9.55 -18.31 16.76
C VAL A 394 9.75 -17.62 18.11
N ASN A 395 10.97 -17.16 18.42
CA ASN A 395 11.22 -16.41 19.65
C ASN A 395 10.35 -15.15 19.76
N GLN A 396 10.16 -14.43 18.66
CA GLN A 396 9.33 -13.24 18.60
C GLN A 396 7.85 -13.57 18.83
N ALA A 397 7.32 -14.61 18.19
CA ALA A 397 5.95 -15.08 18.37
C ALA A 397 5.67 -15.55 19.81
N VAL A 398 6.64 -16.24 20.43
CA VAL A 398 6.61 -16.65 21.84
C VAL A 398 6.66 -15.43 22.77
N ARG A 399 7.51 -14.43 22.50
CA ARG A 399 7.55 -13.16 23.26
C ARG A 399 6.21 -12.43 23.24
N PHE A 400 5.53 -12.40 22.10
CA PHE A 400 4.20 -11.82 21.97
C PHE A 400 3.06 -12.74 22.45
N ARG A 401 3.37 -13.92 23.00
CA ARG A 401 2.40 -14.91 23.49
C ARG A 401 1.28 -15.22 22.47
N ASN A 402 1.61 -15.20 21.18
CA ASN A 402 0.65 -15.43 20.11
C ASN A 402 0.66 -16.91 19.70
N VAL A 403 -0.43 -17.62 20.02
CA VAL A 403 -0.59 -19.06 19.80
C VAL A 403 -0.53 -19.42 18.31
N GLU A 404 -1.30 -18.72 17.47
CA GLU A 404 -1.37 -19.04 16.03
C GLU A 404 -0.12 -18.63 15.28
N GLU A 405 0.52 -17.52 15.66
CA GLU A 405 1.79 -17.10 15.05
C GLU A 405 2.97 -17.99 15.49
N THR A 406 2.97 -18.46 16.74
CA THR A 406 3.94 -19.45 17.22
C THR A 406 3.74 -20.78 16.50
N TRP A 407 2.50 -21.24 16.36
CA TRP A 407 2.19 -22.44 15.57
C TRP A 407 2.60 -22.29 14.09
N ARG A 408 2.28 -21.15 13.47
CA ARG A 408 2.64 -20.84 12.08
C ARG A 408 4.14 -20.89 11.88
N THR A 409 4.92 -20.26 12.76
CA THR A 409 6.39 -20.20 12.66
C THR A 409 7.07 -21.54 12.97
N LEU A 410 6.56 -22.32 13.92
CA LEU A 410 7.01 -23.69 14.18
C LEU A 410 6.74 -24.62 12.99
N THR A 411 5.59 -24.48 12.31
CA THR A 411 5.15 -25.33 11.19
C THR A 411 5.82 -24.97 9.84
N LEU A 412 6.61 -23.89 9.76
CA LEU A 412 7.35 -23.57 8.53
C LEU A 412 8.36 -24.69 8.21
N LYS A 413 8.34 -25.16 6.97
CA LYS A 413 9.20 -26.26 6.48
C LYS A 413 10.71 -26.04 6.69
N ASN A 414 11.13 -24.78 6.89
CA ASN A 414 12.52 -24.38 7.07
C ASN A 414 12.87 -24.07 8.54
N THR A 415 11.94 -24.24 9.50
CA THR A 415 12.23 -24.17 10.95
C THR A 415 12.71 -25.52 11.48
N ASN A 416 12.34 -26.63 10.81
CA ASN A 416 12.78 -27.99 11.12
C ASN A 416 12.54 -28.37 12.60
N ILE A 417 11.33 -28.15 13.09
CA ILE A 417 10.85 -28.65 14.39
C ILE A 417 10.03 -29.91 14.15
N GLU A 418 10.35 -30.98 14.88
CA GLU A 418 9.77 -32.31 14.71
C GLU A 418 8.64 -32.58 15.73
N ASP A 419 7.81 -33.60 15.46
CA ASP A 419 6.69 -34.05 16.30
C ASP A 419 5.61 -33.01 16.68
N LEU A 420 5.42 -31.96 15.87
CA LEU A 420 4.36 -30.96 16.08
C LEU A 420 2.93 -31.50 15.91
N ASP A 421 2.05 -31.18 16.86
CA ASP A 421 0.65 -31.61 16.95
C ASP A 421 -0.29 -30.39 17.01
N SER A 422 -1.25 -30.33 16.08
CA SER A 422 -2.16 -29.19 15.89
C SER A 422 -3.09 -28.90 17.07
N ASP A 423 -3.26 -29.85 17.99
CA ASP A 423 -4.17 -29.70 19.14
C ASP A 423 -3.41 -29.24 20.40
N LEU A 424 -2.07 -29.04 20.32
CA LEU A 424 -1.21 -28.62 21.44
C LEU A 424 -0.64 -27.20 21.31
N LYS A 425 -1.11 -26.40 20.34
CA LYS A 425 -0.58 -25.06 20.05
C LYS A 425 -0.42 -24.20 21.31
N GLU A 426 -1.45 -24.15 22.15
CA GLU A 426 -1.46 -23.39 23.41
C GLU A 426 -0.40 -23.92 24.40
N ASN A 427 -0.27 -25.25 24.51
CA ASN A 427 0.68 -25.87 25.42
C ASN A 427 2.14 -25.71 24.97
N TYR A 428 2.41 -25.72 23.65
CA TYR A 428 3.74 -25.39 23.13
C TYR A 428 4.10 -23.95 23.45
N LEU A 429 3.17 -23.01 23.25
CA LEU A 429 3.39 -21.61 23.59
C LEU A 429 3.71 -21.44 25.08
N GLU A 430 2.94 -22.06 25.98
CA GLU A 430 3.20 -22.00 27.42
C GLU A 430 4.58 -22.55 27.80
N ALA A 431 4.98 -23.69 27.22
CA ALA A 431 6.28 -24.30 27.48
C ALA A 431 7.44 -23.44 26.96
N LEU A 432 7.32 -22.90 25.74
CA LEU A 432 8.31 -22.01 25.13
C LEU A 432 8.40 -20.67 25.87
N SER A 433 7.28 -20.14 26.36
CA SER A 433 7.25 -18.92 27.18
C SER A 433 8.00 -19.14 28.50
N CYS A 434 7.76 -20.27 29.17
CA CYS A 434 8.46 -20.66 30.40
C CYS A 434 9.96 -20.88 30.17
N ALA A 435 10.33 -21.52 29.06
CA ALA A 435 11.73 -21.69 28.67
C ALA A 435 12.42 -20.33 28.41
N LEU A 436 11.74 -19.41 27.73
CA LEU A 436 12.25 -18.07 27.45
C LEU A 436 12.36 -17.21 28.73
N GLU A 437 11.38 -17.27 29.63
CA GLU A 437 11.41 -16.59 30.94
C GLU A 437 12.54 -17.09 31.84
N SER A 438 13.03 -18.31 31.63
CA SER A 438 14.20 -18.85 32.33
C SER A 438 15.56 -18.29 31.84
N LYS A 439 15.56 -17.53 30.73
CA LYS A 439 16.74 -16.85 30.20
C LYS A 439 16.66 -15.34 30.42
N ASP A 440 17.69 -14.78 31.05
CA ASP A 440 17.84 -13.34 31.32
C ASP A 440 17.96 -12.52 30.01
N GLY A 441 16.84 -12.29 29.33
CA GLY A 441 16.72 -11.49 28.11
C GLY A 441 17.22 -12.13 26.80
N MET A 442 17.91 -13.27 26.87
CA MET A 442 18.44 -13.98 25.69
C MET A 442 17.32 -14.65 24.87
N LEU A 443 17.63 -15.01 23.62
CA LEU A 443 16.76 -15.80 22.75
C LEU A 443 17.02 -17.30 22.97
N LEU A 444 15.98 -18.11 22.79
CA LEU A 444 16.08 -19.57 22.72
C LEU A 444 16.75 -19.98 21.40
N THR A 445 17.65 -20.96 21.45
CA THR A 445 18.19 -21.60 20.24
C THR A 445 17.19 -22.61 19.67
N HIS A 446 17.43 -23.09 18.45
CA HIS A 446 16.59 -24.13 17.83
C HIS A 446 16.45 -25.39 18.70
N PHE A 447 17.54 -25.81 19.36
CA PHE A 447 17.57 -26.96 20.27
C PHE A 447 16.62 -26.80 21.46
N GLU A 448 16.58 -25.60 22.05
CA GLU A 448 15.76 -25.31 23.23
C GLU A 448 14.27 -25.18 22.89
N ILE A 449 13.95 -24.81 21.64
CA ILE A 449 12.59 -24.82 21.11
C ILE A 449 12.11 -26.28 20.92
N GLN A 450 12.95 -27.19 20.42
CA GLN A 450 12.58 -28.60 20.26
C GLN A 450 12.34 -29.30 21.61
N ASP A 451 13.23 -29.12 22.61
CA ASP A 451 13.09 -29.75 23.93
C ASP A 451 11.77 -29.33 24.64
N ALA A 452 11.35 -28.07 24.48
CA ALA A 452 10.06 -27.59 24.98
C ALA A 452 8.85 -28.23 24.27
N VAL A 453 8.93 -28.45 22.96
CA VAL A 453 7.90 -29.15 22.15
C VAL A 453 7.79 -30.62 22.58
N ASP A 454 8.92 -31.32 22.70
CA ASP A 454 8.99 -32.72 23.14
C ASP A 454 8.41 -32.92 24.55
N ALA A 455 8.68 -32.00 25.46
CA ALA A 455 8.14 -31.99 26.82
C ALA A 455 6.62 -31.81 26.89
N VAL A 456 6.02 -31.14 25.90
CA VAL A 456 4.56 -30.96 25.75
C VAL A 456 3.90 -32.16 25.10
N ASN A 457 4.49 -32.69 24.03
CA ASN A 457 4.03 -33.91 23.35
C ASN A 457 3.92 -35.10 24.33
N LYS A 458 4.92 -35.22 25.21
CA LYS A 458 4.96 -36.22 26.28
C LYS A 458 3.80 -36.12 27.28
N LYS A 459 3.10 -34.98 27.37
CA LYS A 459 1.90 -34.78 28.20
C LYS A 459 0.59 -35.13 27.47
N LYS A 460 0.48 -34.97 26.14
CA LYS A 460 -0.77 -35.20 25.38
C LYS A 460 -1.25 -36.64 25.43
N ILE A 461 -0.33 -37.61 25.48
CA ILE A 461 -0.60 -39.06 25.44
C ILE A 461 -1.62 -39.52 26.50
N HIS A 462 -1.91 -38.70 27.52
CA HIS A 462 -2.90 -39.00 28.55
C HIS A 462 -4.35 -38.51 28.31
N LEU A 463 -4.66 -37.67 27.31
CA LEU A 463 -5.93 -36.91 27.27
C LEU A 463 -6.84 -37.04 26.03
N PHE A 464 -6.68 -38.08 25.20
CA PHE A 464 -7.67 -38.37 24.15
C PHE A 464 -8.90 -39.12 24.71
N SER A 465 -9.99 -38.40 25.04
CA SER A 465 -11.34 -39.01 25.08
C SER A 465 -12.52 -38.03 24.97
N THR A 466 -13.18 -38.08 23.80
CA THR A 466 -14.62 -37.84 23.52
C THR A 466 -15.11 -36.57 22.79
N LYS A 467 -15.62 -36.81 21.56
CA LYS A 467 -16.90 -36.33 20.95
C LYS A 467 -17.05 -34.84 20.59
N SER A 468 -17.90 -34.44 19.62
CA SER A 468 -18.38 -35.02 18.34
C SER A 468 -19.47 -34.12 17.71
N LEU A 469 -19.43 -33.93 16.38
CA LEU A 469 -20.60 -33.92 15.46
C LEU A 469 -21.68 -32.80 15.47
N THR A 470 -21.96 -32.32 14.24
CA THR A 470 -23.28 -32.18 13.51
C THR A 470 -24.06 -30.85 13.49
N ASN A 471 -24.69 -30.40 12.37
CA ASN A 471 -24.66 -30.88 10.96
C ASN A 471 -24.99 -29.83 9.83
N PRO A 472 -26.25 -29.44 9.49
CA PRO A 472 -26.57 -29.13 8.08
C PRO A 472 -27.28 -27.78 7.79
N VAL A 473 -27.60 -27.58 6.50
CA VAL A 473 -28.50 -26.57 5.89
C VAL A 473 -27.84 -25.28 5.41
N LEU A 474 -26.98 -25.40 4.40
CA LEU A 474 -26.84 -24.38 3.35
C LEU A 474 -26.92 -25.05 1.97
N LYS A 475 -27.86 -24.60 1.14
CA LYS A 475 -27.90 -24.84 -0.31
C LYS A 475 -28.03 -23.48 -0.98
N LEU A 476 -27.11 -23.21 -1.91
CA LEU A 476 -26.97 -21.98 -2.68
C LEU A 476 -27.78 -22.05 -3.99
N GLU A 477 -28.00 -20.87 -4.60
CA GLU A 477 -27.80 -20.54 -6.05
C GLU A 477 -28.46 -19.16 -6.34
N THR A 478 -27.72 -18.06 -6.47
CA THR A 478 -26.95 -17.49 -7.63
C THR A 478 -27.78 -16.70 -8.66
N ILE A 479 -27.46 -15.40 -8.84
CA ILE A 479 -27.60 -14.62 -10.09
C ILE A 479 -26.50 -13.52 -10.14
N GLU A 480 -25.74 -13.46 -11.24
CA GLU A 480 -25.15 -12.24 -11.85
C GLU A 480 -25.89 -12.04 -13.21
N GLU A 481 -25.94 -10.90 -13.89
CA GLU A 481 -24.86 -10.00 -14.35
C GLU A 481 -25.40 -8.56 -14.59
N ASP A 482 -24.54 -7.57 -14.38
CA ASP A 482 -24.37 -6.26 -15.05
C ASP A 482 -25.49 -5.22 -15.29
N ASP A 483 -25.08 -3.97 -15.05
CA ASP A 483 -25.42 -2.72 -15.75
C ASP A 483 -26.90 -2.26 -15.86
N ALA A 484 -27.33 -1.55 -14.82
CA ALA A 484 -28.27 -0.41 -14.96
C ALA A 484 -28.14 0.62 -13.83
N THR A 485 -27.89 0.15 -12.60
CA THR A 485 -28.06 0.91 -11.34
C THR A 485 -27.10 2.10 -11.18
N HIS A 486 -25.90 2.04 -11.78
CA HIS A 486 -24.90 3.13 -11.68
C HIS A 486 -25.39 4.46 -12.27
N THR A 487 -26.38 4.43 -13.18
CA THR A 487 -26.85 5.61 -13.93
C THR A 487 -27.95 6.41 -13.21
N LEU A 488 -28.63 5.82 -12.22
CA LEU A 488 -29.76 6.46 -11.53
C LEU A 488 -29.42 6.93 -10.10
N ASP A 489 -28.66 6.13 -9.35
CA ASP A 489 -28.34 6.42 -7.94
C ASP A 489 -27.46 7.68 -7.77
N LEU A 490 -26.57 7.94 -8.74
CA LEU A 490 -25.63 9.08 -8.72
C LEU A 490 -26.33 10.45 -8.78
N LEU A 491 -27.58 10.50 -9.25
CA LEU A 491 -28.36 11.74 -9.40
C LEU A 491 -29.23 12.05 -8.16
N GLU A 492 -29.59 11.04 -7.37
CA GLU A 492 -30.38 11.22 -6.14
C GLU A 492 -29.49 11.52 -4.92
N GLN A 493 -28.32 10.89 -4.83
CA GLN A 493 -27.41 11.04 -3.68
C GLN A 493 -26.79 12.45 -3.56
N ILE A 494 -26.57 13.15 -4.67
CA ILE A 494 -26.09 14.56 -4.66
C ILE A 494 -27.14 15.50 -4.05
N ALA A 495 -28.43 15.18 -4.19
CA ALA A 495 -29.52 16.01 -3.68
C ALA A 495 -29.81 15.81 -2.18
N VAL A 496 -29.52 14.62 -1.63
CA VAL A 496 -29.87 14.26 -0.24
C VAL A 496 -28.73 14.52 0.75
N ASN A 497 -27.46 14.31 0.35
CA ASN A 497 -26.31 14.28 1.27
C ASN A 497 -25.88 15.62 1.91
N ARG A 498 -26.63 16.71 1.72
CA ARG A 498 -26.43 17.98 2.47
C ARG A 498 -27.55 18.33 3.47
N SER A 499 -28.60 17.52 3.57
CA SER A 499 -29.75 17.79 4.46
C SER A 499 -29.58 17.25 5.89
N ILE A 500 -28.57 16.42 6.15
CA ILE A 500 -28.53 15.56 7.36
C ILE A 500 -27.53 16.03 8.44
N LEU A 501 -26.61 16.95 8.12
CA LEU A 501 -25.48 17.28 9.02
C LEU A 501 -25.54 18.65 9.72
N GLU A 502 -26.34 19.62 9.26
CA GLU A 502 -26.44 20.94 9.89
C GLU A 502 -27.92 21.30 10.13
N HIS A 503 -28.28 21.52 11.39
CA HIS A 503 -29.66 21.61 11.86
C HIS A 503 -30.34 22.99 11.68
N GLU A 504 -29.90 23.82 10.74
CA GLU A 504 -30.54 25.10 10.40
C GLU A 504 -30.66 25.33 8.88
N GLU A 505 -31.81 25.83 8.43
CA GLU A 505 -32.08 26.16 7.03
C GLU A 505 -31.19 27.30 6.54
N SER A 506 -30.22 27.02 5.67
CA SER A 506 -29.45 28.04 4.94
C SER A 506 -29.70 27.92 3.43
N GLU A 507 -30.26 28.98 2.85
CA GLU A 507 -30.65 29.03 1.44
C GLU A 507 -29.44 28.86 0.49
N ILE A 508 -29.64 28.08 -0.57
CA ILE A 508 -28.65 27.93 -1.65
C ILE A 508 -28.59 29.24 -2.43
N TRP A 509 -27.48 29.98 -2.31
CA TRP A 509 -27.27 31.20 -3.09
C TRP A 509 -27.21 30.88 -4.58
N VAL A 510 -28.09 31.53 -5.34
CA VAL A 510 -28.33 31.32 -6.77
C VAL A 510 -27.07 31.58 -7.62
N ASP A 511 -26.17 32.43 -7.14
CA ASP A 511 -24.93 32.82 -7.83
C ASP A 511 -24.00 31.61 -8.04
N ASN A 512 -23.91 30.69 -7.08
CA ASN A 512 -23.10 29.47 -7.19
C ASN A 512 -23.63 28.50 -8.27
N VAL A 513 -24.92 28.57 -8.62
CA VAL A 513 -25.51 27.77 -9.70
C VAL A 513 -25.22 28.42 -11.05
N PHE A 514 -25.23 29.77 -11.13
CA PHE A 514 -24.86 30.47 -12.36
C PHE A 514 -23.38 30.31 -12.71
N ASP A 515 -22.46 30.36 -11.74
CA ASP A 515 -21.03 30.15 -12.00
C ASP A 515 -20.73 28.74 -12.54
N ALA A 516 -21.35 27.70 -11.96
CA ALA A 516 -21.22 26.33 -12.46
C ALA A 516 -21.75 26.17 -13.91
N VAL A 517 -22.87 26.83 -14.24
CA VAL A 517 -23.44 26.84 -15.60
C VAL A 517 -22.56 27.65 -16.56
N HIS A 518 -21.96 28.75 -16.13
CA HIS A 518 -21.10 29.58 -16.98
C HIS A 518 -19.78 28.90 -17.33
N GLN A 519 -19.13 28.26 -16.34
CA GLN A 519 -17.95 27.42 -16.55
C GLN A 519 -18.26 26.27 -17.52
N THR A 520 -19.41 25.59 -17.36
CA THR A 520 -19.84 24.51 -18.26
C THR A 520 -19.97 24.99 -19.72
N ILE A 521 -20.56 26.18 -19.95
CA ILE A 521 -20.71 26.75 -21.29
C ILE A 521 -19.34 27.12 -21.91
N GLN A 522 -18.41 27.63 -21.11
CA GLN A 522 -17.07 27.97 -21.57
C GLN A 522 -16.27 26.73 -21.96
N HIS A 523 -16.23 25.70 -21.11
CA HIS A 523 -15.58 24.42 -21.41
C HIS A 523 -16.16 23.73 -22.65
N THR A 524 -17.47 23.89 -22.92
CA THR A 524 -18.11 23.34 -24.14
C THR A 524 -17.54 23.98 -25.42
N LYS A 525 -17.16 25.27 -25.36
CA LYS A 525 -16.61 26.02 -26.50
C LYS A 525 -15.17 25.60 -26.78
N GLU A 526 -14.35 25.59 -25.74
CA GLU A 526 -12.94 25.19 -25.78
C GLU A 526 -12.77 23.74 -26.29
N ALA A 527 -13.64 22.82 -25.86
CA ALA A 527 -13.67 21.45 -26.39
C ALA A 527 -14.06 21.35 -27.88
N THR A 528 -14.85 22.29 -28.40
CA THR A 528 -15.25 22.33 -29.82
C THR A 528 -14.09 22.80 -30.71
N ASP A 529 -13.37 23.84 -30.27
CA ASP A 529 -12.21 24.37 -30.97
C ASP A 529 -11.02 23.40 -30.94
N ALA A 530 -10.84 22.67 -29.83
CA ALA A 530 -9.87 21.58 -29.70
C ALA A 530 -10.14 20.43 -30.69
N GLY A 531 -11.41 20.01 -30.82
CA GLY A 531 -11.82 18.97 -31.77
C GLY A 531 -11.59 19.36 -33.24
N PHE A 532 -11.73 20.66 -33.56
CA PHE A 532 -11.42 21.18 -34.90
C PHE A 532 -9.91 21.19 -35.17
N ALA A 533 -9.10 21.72 -34.24
CA ALA A 533 -7.64 21.74 -34.37
C ALA A 533 -7.04 20.33 -34.51
N LEU A 534 -7.53 19.36 -33.71
CA LEU A 534 -7.10 17.96 -33.75
C LEU A 534 -7.41 17.28 -35.11
N SER A 535 -8.52 17.67 -35.73
CA SER A 535 -8.92 17.17 -37.05
C SER A 535 -7.97 17.67 -38.14
N ILE A 536 -7.53 18.93 -38.06
CA ILE A 536 -6.57 19.52 -39.01
C ILE A 536 -5.17 18.89 -38.80
N ALA A 537 -4.69 18.76 -37.56
CA ALA A 537 -3.42 18.13 -37.27
C ALA A 537 -3.34 16.68 -37.79
N ASN A 538 -4.38 15.87 -37.56
CA ASN A 538 -4.46 14.51 -38.11
C ASN A 538 -4.51 14.48 -39.66
N MET A 539 -5.05 15.52 -40.30
CA MET A 539 -5.07 15.64 -41.76
C MET A 539 -3.70 16.05 -42.32
N ALA A 540 -2.96 16.93 -41.65
CA ALA A 540 -1.60 17.31 -42.01
C ALA A 540 -0.64 16.11 -41.88
N ILE A 541 -0.71 15.37 -40.76
CA ILE A 541 0.08 14.14 -40.53
C ILE A 541 -0.11 13.13 -41.67
N GLN A 542 -1.35 12.93 -42.14
CA GLN A 542 -1.68 12.03 -43.25
C GLN A 542 -1.16 12.51 -44.62
N GLN A 543 -0.95 13.80 -44.81
CA GLN A 543 -0.42 14.37 -46.06
C GLN A 543 1.11 14.28 -46.15
N GLY A 544 1.81 14.05 -45.02
CA GLY A 544 3.27 13.94 -44.98
C GLY A 544 4.02 15.27 -45.05
N ASP A 545 3.31 16.41 -44.95
CA ASP A 545 3.92 17.73 -44.96
C ASP A 545 4.38 18.12 -43.55
N HIS A 546 5.68 17.96 -43.29
CA HIS A 546 6.28 18.26 -41.98
C HIS A 546 6.15 19.75 -41.57
N ALA A 547 6.02 20.68 -42.53
CA ALA A 547 5.86 22.09 -42.22
C ALA A 547 4.42 22.40 -41.81
N HIS A 548 3.44 21.85 -42.52
CA HIS A 548 2.03 21.98 -42.19
C HIS A 548 1.66 21.22 -40.90
N THR A 549 2.25 20.04 -40.67
CA THR A 549 2.11 19.30 -39.41
C THR A 549 2.67 20.11 -38.23
N PHE A 550 3.85 20.72 -38.36
CA PHE A 550 4.39 21.59 -37.31
C PHE A 550 3.49 22.81 -37.02
N GLU A 551 3.00 23.49 -38.06
CA GLU A 551 2.10 24.65 -37.93
C GLU A 551 0.78 24.28 -37.23
N THR A 552 0.22 23.11 -37.54
CA THR A 552 -1.07 22.66 -37.00
C THR A 552 -0.97 22.07 -35.59
N LEU A 553 0.17 21.47 -35.23
CA LEU A 553 0.49 21.08 -33.85
C LEU A 553 0.68 22.30 -32.94
N ASN A 554 1.18 23.43 -33.46
CA ASN A 554 1.36 24.66 -32.70
C ASN A 554 0.07 25.47 -32.48
N HIS A 555 -1.11 24.87 -32.73
CA HIS A 555 -2.40 25.54 -32.57
C HIS A 555 -2.85 25.56 -31.09
N PRO A 556 -3.12 26.74 -30.47
CA PRO A 556 -3.37 26.85 -29.03
C PRO A 556 -4.47 25.94 -28.48
N SER A 557 -5.52 25.70 -29.25
CA SER A 557 -6.65 24.83 -28.86
C SER A 557 -6.31 23.35 -28.73
N LEU A 558 -5.09 22.90 -29.08
CA LEU A 558 -4.65 21.53 -28.82
C LEU A 558 -4.18 21.30 -27.38
N PHE A 559 -3.91 22.37 -26.62
CA PHE A 559 -3.44 22.32 -25.23
C PHE A 559 -2.20 21.41 -25.03
N LEU A 560 -1.32 21.33 -26.04
CA LEU A 560 -0.02 20.67 -25.93
C LEU A 560 0.85 21.44 -24.94
N THR A 561 1.51 20.73 -24.03
CA THR A 561 1.94 21.32 -22.76
C THR A 561 3.27 22.06 -22.80
N ASP A 562 4.17 21.79 -23.76
CA ASP A 562 5.40 22.57 -23.92
C ASP A 562 6.08 22.46 -25.30
N TYR A 563 7.07 23.35 -25.52
CA TYR A 563 7.77 23.68 -26.77
C TYR A 563 7.92 22.61 -27.88
N LEU A 564 7.23 22.84 -29.00
CA LEU A 564 7.54 22.26 -30.31
C LEU A 564 8.84 22.86 -30.88
N ILE A 565 9.86 22.02 -31.09
CA ILE A 565 11.16 22.44 -31.65
C ILE A 565 11.10 22.34 -33.18
N LYS A 566 11.38 23.46 -33.88
CA LYS A 566 11.20 23.56 -35.33
C LYS A 566 12.17 22.65 -36.10
N GLU A 567 13.36 22.50 -35.56
CA GLU A 567 14.45 21.66 -36.04
C GLU A 567 14.05 20.18 -36.07
N HIS A 568 13.16 19.74 -35.15
CA HIS A 568 12.69 18.35 -35.02
C HIS A 568 11.44 18.04 -35.87
N SER A 569 10.94 19.00 -36.66
CA SER A 569 9.67 18.87 -37.41
C SER A 569 9.56 17.65 -38.33
N LYS A 570 10.68 17.16 -38.88
CA LYS A 570 10.73 15.94 -39.70
C LYS A 570 10.53 14.67 -38.86
N THR A 571 11.29 14.53 -37.78
CA THR A 571 11.21 13.38 -36.86
C THR A 571 9.81 13.28 -36.23
N TYR A 572 9.20 14.42 -35.86
CA TYR A 572 7.79 14.44 -35.45
C TYR A 572 6.85 13.88 -36.54
N GLN A 573 6.96 14.37 -37.78
CA GLN A 573 6.12 13.93 -38.90
C GLN A 573 6.27 12.44 -39.20
N GLU A 574 7.49 11.90 -39.13
CA GLU A 574 7.78 10.50 -39.41
C GLU A 574 7.24 9.58 -38.29
N ARG A 575 7.52 9.88 -37.02
CA ARG A 575 7.00 9.10 -35.87
C ARG A 575 5.47 9.18 -35.75
N LEU A 576 4.87 10.36 -35.95
CA LEU A 576 3.40 10.51 -35.94
C LEU A 576 2.73 9.73 -37.09
N LEU A 577 3.31 9.76 -38.30
CA LEU A 577 2.79 9.00 -39.44
C LEU A 577 2.99 7.49 -39.27
N GLN A 578 4.09 7.05 -38.65
CA GLN A 578 4.29 5.65 -38.27
C GLN A 578 3.19 5.20 -37.29
N ARG A 579 3.01 5.91 -36.18
CA ARG A 579 1.98 5.61 -35.16
C ARG A 579 0.58 5.58 -35.77
N PHE A 580 0.27 6.53 -36.65
CA PHE A 580 -0.99 6.58 -37.39
C PHE A 580 -1.19 5.30 -38.24
N ASN A 581 -0.16 4.85 -38.95
CA ASN A 581 -0.22 3.65 -39.79
C ASN A 581 -0.28 2.34 -38.98
N GLU A 582 0.37 2.26 -37.82
CA GLU A 582 0.24 1.12 -36.89
C GLU A 582 -1.19 0.99 -36.38
N LYS A 583 -1.78 2.12 -35.93
CA LYS A 583 -3.17 2.22 -35.46
C LYS A 583 -4.18 1.85 -36.57
N ARG A 584 -3.87 2.20 -37.83
CA ARG A 584 -4.63 1.81 -39.03
C ARG A 584 -4.47 0.32 -39.39
N SER A 585 -3.32 -0.27 -39.09
CA SER A 585 -3.00 -1.68 -39.38
C SER A 585 -3.45 -2.66 -38.29
N GLY A 586 -3.97 -2.16 -37.16
CA GLY A 586 -4.48 -2.98 -36.05
C GLY A 586 -3.41 -3.74 -35.25
N ARG A 587 -2.13 -3.38 -35.42
CA ARG A 587 -1.03 -3.94 -34.62
C ARG A 587 -0.83 -3.12 -33.36
N ASN A 588 -1.62 -3.41 -32.33
CA ASN A 588 -1.21 -3.06 -30.97
C ASN A 588 -0.04 -3.96 -30.60
N HIS A 589 1.18 -3.42 -30.54
CA HIS A 589 2.24 -4.03 -29.77
C HIS A 589 1.91 -3.89 -28.28
N THR A 590 1.20 -4.88 -27.75
CA THR A 590 1.29 -5.22 -26.33
C THR A 590 2.69 -5.74 -26.09
N LEU A 591 3.58 -4.86 -25.64
CA LEU A 591 4.85 -5.24 -25.02
C LEU A 591 4.62 -5.32 -23.51
N GLY A 592 4.96 -6.47 -22.93
CA GLY A 592 5.05 -6.68 -21.50
C GLY A 592 6.51 -6.78 -21.07
#